data_AF-A0A1F8F826-F1
#
_entry.id   AF-A0A1F8F826-F1
#
_cell.length_a   1.000
_cell.length_b   1.000
_cell.length_c   1.000
_cell.angle_alpha   90.00
_cell.angle_beta   90.00
_cell.angle_gamma   90.00
#
_symmetry.space_group_name_H-M   'P 1'
#
loop_
_entity.id
_entity.type
_entity.pdbx_description
1 polymer ?
#
loop_
_entity_poly.entity_id
_entity_poly.type
_entity_poly.pdbx_seq_one_letter_code
_entity_poly.pdbx_strand_id
1 'polypeptide(L)'
;MGKTYKLVFILILFLIIILILSGKFSFSQTIFPSQARIIEVINTPPDLGPAQSCALLDKIDEPSPELENMLLKIGTKKYSYHDARIGRSSSGKITVTNKKITDVEREIGLKLLNLNTCDTQIIKITKQGDKIIAPEGYDIRVIKRSSGLTWNAWNTHLYIASPAQSVVIKNAWPTEDTKISTKVIKDKKGRKKTVSYTEKYVRNIIYTPYSADDSSTSDVIEPGIHTPEILMAGVDELKRIVDEARNILRNNGVRSKAFPDQIVGDLDFIPPQVYERLMIIEQSDEGEFTLDPIMTLERVMVILRANKGKAWAETCNKAGACGPFQFTNLRGNGTYAMVVKNYPTAGLIKNFEVGAADHINSAMAAILLHDLNLKDLVRLFGEKITENPVVLEELLDGAYNGAPKWVHKSLTASLAKGLADWSNTKYLRTETRGYLVKLRYLVKNNLP
;
A
#
# COMPACT_ATOMS: atom_id res chain seq x y z
N MET A 1 51.17 9.74 -26.37
CA MET A 1 49.76 9.95 -26.80
C MET A 1 49.49 11.44 -26.84
N GLY A 2 49.62 11.99 -28.05
CA GLY A 2 50.04 13.38 -28.28
C GLY A 2 48.90 14.37 -28.51
N LYS A 3 49.28 15.66 -28.43
CA LYS A 3 48.47 16.87 -28.65
C LYS A 3 47.56 16.84 -29.90
N THR A 4 47.85 15.96 -30.86
CA THR A 4 47.04 15.71 -32.06
C THR A 4 45.63 15.20 -31.76
N TYR A 5 45.43 14.34 -30.75
CA TYR A 5 44.08 13.84 -30.42
C TYR A 5 43.18 14.91 -29.78
N LYS A 6 43.77 15.86 -29.03
CA LYS A 6 43.01 16.98 -28.46
C LYS A 6 42.55 17.95 -29.54
N LEU A 7 43.36 18.18 -30.58
CA LEU A 7 42.98 19.06 -31.68
C LEU A 7 41.84 18.45 -32.51
N VAL A 8 41.89 17.16 -32.81
CA VAL A 8 40.84 16.43 -33.53
C VAL A 8 39.53 16.42 -32.73
N PHE A 9 39.59 16.21 -31.41
CA PHE A 9 38.40 16.21 -30.56
C PHE A 9 37.73 17.60 -30.51
N ILE A 10 38.52 18.67 -30.40
CA ILE A 10 38.00 20.04 -30.40
C ILE A 10 37.38 20.40 -31.76
N LEU A 11 38.00 19.97 -32.88
CA LEU A 11 37.46 20.18 -34.22
C LEU A 11 36.12 19.46 -34.42
N ILE A 12 35.99 18.23 -33.92
CA ILE A 12 34.73 17.47 -33.96
C ILE A 12 33.65 18.17 -33.12
N LEU A 13 33.99 18.64 -31.92
CA LEU A 13 33.04 19.34 -31.06
C LEU A 13 32.55 20.64 -31.70
N PHE A 14 33.46 21.37 -32.36
CA PHE A 14 33.13 22.62 -33.06
C PHE A 14 32.24 22.37 -34.28
N LEU A 15 32.48 21.28 -35.02
CA LEU A 15 31.63 20.88 -36.16
C LEU A 15 30.22 20.48 -35.73
N ILE A 16 30.07 19.79 -34.58
CA ILE A 16 28.78 19.43 -34.00
C ILE A 16 28.00 20.70 -33.60
N ILE A 17 28.67 21.68 -32.99
CA ILE A 17 28.04 22.95 -32.59
C ILE A 17 27.58 23.76 -33.83
N ILE A 18 28.37 23.79 -34.91
CA ILE A 18 27.98 24.44 -36.18
C ILE A 18 26.79 23.72 -36.83
N LEU A 19 26.72 22.39 -36.76
CA LEU A 19 25.58 21.60 -37.24
C LEU A 19 24.30 21.85 -36.44
N ILE A 20 24.41 22.06 -35.13
CA ILE A 20 23.26 22.39 -34.27
C ILE A 20 22.77 23.84 -34.51
N LEU A 21 23.69 24.79 -34.67
CA LEU A 21 23.35 26.21 -34.86
C LEU A 21 22.87 26.55 -36.28
N SER A 22 23.19 25.74 -37.29
CA SER A 22 22.76 25.97 -38.68
C SER A 22 21.30 25.58 -38.95
N GLY A 23 20.55 25.11 -37.95
CA GLY A 23 19.10 24.88 -38.05
C GLY A 23 18.68 23.81 -39.07
N LYS A 24 19.64 23.05 -39.62
CA LYS A 24 19.38 21.99 -40.63
C LYS A 24 19.30 20.58 -40.05
N PHE A 25 19.33 20.44 -38.73
CA PHE A 25 19.07 19.16 -38.06
C PHE A 25 17.60 19.08 -37.62
N SER A 26 16.72 18.69 -38.56
CA SER A 26 15.40 18.20 -38.17
C SER A 26 15.59 16.85 -37.49
N PHE A 27 15.46 16.84 -36.16
CA PHE A 27 15.34 15.59 -35.41
C PHE A 27 13.99 14.97 -35.81
N SER A 28 14.01 14.06 -36.78
CA SER A 28 12.83 13.28 -37.15
C SER A 28 12.37 12.54 -35.89
N GLN A 29 11.27 13.00 -35.29
CA GLN A 29 10.55 12.30 -34.25
C GLN A 29 9.85 11.08 -34.86
N THR A 30 10.62 10.04 -35.16
CA THR A 30 10.08 8.77 -35.62
C THR A 30 10.92 7.62 -35.11
N ILE A 31 11.08 7.48 -33.79
CA ILE A 31 11.28 6.18 -33.13
C ILE A 31 10.63 6.22 -31.73
N PHE A 32 9.30 6.19 -31.70
CA PHE A 32 8.57 5.38 -30.74
C PHE A 32 7.51 4.65 -31.56
N PRO A 33 7.59 3.33 -31.74
CA PRO A 33 6.46 2.59 -32.26
C PRO A 33 5.41 2.54 -31.16
N SER A 34 4.48 3.51 -31.15
CA SER A 34 3.14 3.30 -30.61
C SER A 34 2.38 2.42 -31.60
N GLN A 35 2.68 1.13 -31.59
CA GLN A 35 1.80 0.09 -32.09
C GLN A 35 1.91 -1.05 -31.10
N ALA A 36 0.81 -1.34 -30.41
CA ALA A 36 0.55 -2.68 -29.93
C ALA A 36 0.65 -3.61 -31.14
N ARG A 37 1.85 -4.17 -31.38
CA ARG A 37 1.98 -5.39 -32.17
C ARG A 37 1.51 -6.49 -31.24
N ILE A 38 0.23 -6.84 -31.37
CA ILE A 38 -0.21 -8.19 -31.11
C ILE A 38 0.61 -9.05 -32.08
N ILE A 39 1.71 -9.60 -31.57
CA ILE A 39 2.39 -10.70 -32.24
C ILE A 39 1.53 -11.91 -31.88
N GLU A 40 0.67 -12.34 -32.81
CA GLU A 40 0.18 -13.72 -32.81
C GLU A 40 1.38 -14.63 -33.02
N VAL A 41 1.99 -15.06 -31.92
CA VAL A 41 2.84 -16.25 -31.93
C VAL A 41 1.88 -17.43 -31.87
N ILE A 42 1.47 -17.92 -33.05
CA ILE A 42 0.87 -19.25 -33.15
C ILE A 42 2.00 -20.27 -33.01
N ASN A 43 2.44 -20.47 -31.77
CA ASN A 43 3.01 -21.74 -31.37
C ASN A 43 1.87 -22.48 -30.69
N THR A 44 1.18 -23.35 -31.43
CA THR A 44 0.25 -24.31 -30.84
C THR A 44 1.04 -25.12 -29.81
N PRO A 45 0.77 -24.94 -28.50
CA PRO A 45 1.33 -25.83 -27.49
C PRO A 45 0.80 -27.24 -27.77
N PRO A 46 1.50 -28.31 -27.35
CA PRO A 46 0.86 -29.62 -27.30
C PRO A 46 -0.46 -29.49 -26.55
N ASP A 47 -1.52 -30.06 -27.12
CA ASP A 47 -2.88 -30.11 -26.58
C ASP A 47 -2.87 -30.84 -25.23
N LEU A 48 -2.51 -30.09 -24.19
CA LEU A 48 -2.86 -30.34 -22.82
C LEU A 48 -4.31 -29.87 -22.76
N GLY A 49 -5.25 -30.81 -22.84
CA GLY A 49 -6.70 -30.54 -22.85
C GLY A 49 -7.10 -29.49 -21.80
N PRO A 50 -8.24 -28.80 -21.97
CA PRO A 50 -8.53 -27.52 -21.34
C PRO A 50 -8.17 -27.56 -19.86
N ALA A 51 -7.08 -26.88 -19.50
CA ALA A 51 -6.67 -26.74 -18.12
C ALA A 51 -7.89 -26.20 -17.38
N GLN A 52 -8.43 -26.99 -16.45
CA GLN A 52 -9.55 -26.59 -15.64
C GLN A 52 -9.07 -25.37 -14.85
N SER A 53 -9.44 -24.17 -15.33
CA SER A 53 -9.07 -22.94 -14.66
C SER A 53 -9.75 -22.99 -13.30
N CYS A 54 -8.95 -23.20 -12.25
CA CYS A 54 -9.43 -23.09 -10.89
C CYS A 54 -10.02 -21.70 -10.77
N ALA A 55 -11.31 -21.59 -10.42
CA ALA A 55 -11.92 -20.30 -10.11
C ALA A 55 -11.17 -19.70 -8.91
N LEU A 56 -10.10 -18.95 -9.20
CA LEU A 56 -9.05 -18.62 -8.24
C LEU A 56 -9.62 -17.71 -7.14
N LEU A 57 -10.49 -16.77 -7.54
CA LEU A 57 -11.22 -15.92 -6.62
C LEU A 57 -12.11 -16.72 -5.66
N ASP A 58 -12.82 -17.74 -6.15
CA ASP A 58 -13.64 -18.60 -5.29
C ASP A 58 -12.77 -19.33 -4.26
N LYS A 59 -11.62 -19.87 -4.71
CA LYS A 59 -10.65 -20.54 -3.82
C LYS A 59 -10.04 -19.61 -2.78
N ILE A 60 -9.78 -18.35 -3.13
CA ILE A 60 -9.32 -17.32 -2.19
C ILE A 60 -10.43 -16.97 -1.19
N ASP A 61 -11.69 -16.90 -1.63
CA ASP A 61 -12.81 -16.51 -0.79
C ASP A 61 -13.30 -17.65 0.14
N GLU A 62 -13.03 -18.92 -0.17
CA GLU A 62 -13.36 -20.09 0.64
C GLU A 62 -12.87 -19.97 2.10
N PRO A 63 -13.72 -20.13 3.13
CA PRO A 63 -13.29 -20.15 4.53
C PRO A 63 -12.17 -21.16 4.79
N SER A 64 -11.36 -20.90 5.82
CA SER A 64 -10.29 -21.84 6.22
C SER A 64 -10.24 -21.97 7.74
N PRO A 65 -11.30 -22.54 8.35
CA PRO A 65 -11.37 -22.76 9.79
C PRO A 65 -10.21 -23.61 10.30
N GLU A 66 -9.62 -24.45 9.46
CA GLU A 66 -8.44 -25.26 9.78
C GLU A 66 -7.20 -24.39 10.02
N LEU A 67 -7.02 -23.31 9.23
CA LEU A 67 -5.96 -22.32 9.45
C LEU A 67 -6.27 -21.40 10.63
N GLU A 68 -7.53 -20.97 10.78
CA GLU A 68 -7.97 -20.10 11.88
C GLU A 68 -7.73 -20.76 13.24
N ASN A 69 -8.04 -22.05 13.35
CA ASN A 69 -7.90 -22.82 14.58
C ASN A 69 -6.54 -23.52 14.72
N MET A 70 -5.61 -23.30 13.77
CA MET A 70 -4.30 -23.94 13.81
C MET A 70 -3.50 -23.45 15.01
N LEU A 71 -3.03 -24.38 15.85
CA LEU A 71 -2.12 -24.07 16.94
C LEU A 71 -0.72 -23.79 16.38
N LEU A 72 -0.36 -22.51 16.33
CA LEU A 72 0.93 -22.00 15.88
C LEU A 72 1.76 -21.48 17.06
N LYS A 73 3.07 -21.71 17.01
CA LYS A 73 4.01 -21.27 18.05
C LYS A 73 4.74 -20.00 17.64
N ILE A 74 4.97 -19.14 18.64
CA ILE A 74 5.92 -18.03 18.57
C ILE A 74 7.06 -18.38 19.52
N GLY A 75 8.25 -18.59 18.97
CA GLY A 75 9.43 -18.95 19.75
C GLY A 75 10.00 -17.77 20.52
N THR A 76 10.94 -18.05 21.41
CA THR A 76 11.67 -17.02 22.18
C THR A 76 13.05 -16.72 21.60
N LYS A 77 13.59 -17.64 20.78
CA LYS A 77 14.89 -17.49 20.14
C LYS A 77 14.82 -16.40 19.08
N LYS A 78 15.74 -15.44 19.19
CA LYS A 78 15.89 -14.33 18.26
C LYS A 78 16.86 -14.69 17.15
N TYR A 79 16.50 -14.36 15.92
CA TYR A 79 17.33 -14.47 14.74
C TYR A 79 17.53 -13.08 14.15
N SER A 80 18.72 -12.83 13.59
CA SER A 80 19.01 -11.54 12.96
C SER A 80 19.47 -11.76 11.53
N TYR A 81 19.04 -10.85 10.65
CA TYR A 81 19.42 -10.82 9.25
C TYR A 81 19.46 -9.37 8.76
N HIS A 82 19.85 -9.17 7.51
CA HIS A 82 20.10 -7.87 6.93
C HIS A 82 19.27 -7.68 5.64
N ASP A 83 18.55 -6.58 5.56
CA ASP A 83 17.86 -6.16 4.34
C ASP A 83 18.56 -4.94 3.72
N ALA A 84 18.85 -4.98 2.43
CA ALA A 84 19.31 -3.83 1.67
C ALA A 84 18.11 -2.97 1.24
N ARG A 85 17.68 -2.06 2.12
CA ARG A 85 16.47 -1.26 1.91
C ARG A 85 16.67 -0.13 0.94
N ILE A 86 15.87 -0.11 -0.10
CA ILE A 86 15.81 0.99 -1.06
C ILE A 86 14.80 2.03 -0.54
N GLY A 87 15.23 3.28 -0.55
CA GLY A 87 14.41 4.42 -0.19
C GLY A 87 14.90 5.69 -0.88
N ARG A 88 14.43 6.85 -0.43
CA ARG A 88 14.72 8.14 -1.05
C ARG A 88 15.36 9.12 -0.07
N SER A 89 16.38 9.84 -0.53
CA SER A 89 16.99 10.93 0.23
C SER A 89 16.11 12.19 0.23
N SER A 90 16.44 13.16 1.09
CA SER A 90 15.82 14.50 1.07
C SER A 90 16.04 15.26 -0.24
N SER A 91 17.09 14.92 -0.99
CA SER A 91 17.38 15.46 -2.32
C SER A 91 16.70 14.67 -3.45
N GLY A 92 15.88 13.68 -3.12
CA GLY A 92 15.13 12.89 -4.08
C GLY A 92 15.95 11.77 -4.76
N LYS A 93 17.18 11.49 -4.31
CA LYS A 93 18.03 10.42 -4.86
C LYS A 93 17.66 9.07 -4.24
N ILE A 94 17.74 8.01 -5.02
CA ILE A 94 17.60 6.63 -4.53
C ILE A 94 18.79 6.33 -3.59
N THR A 95 18.49 5.73 -2.44
CA THR A 95 19.48 5.32 -1.44
C THR A 95 19.26 3.87 -1.05
N VAL A 96 20.35 3.13 -0.82
CA VAL A 96 20.32 1.78 -0.28
C VAL A 96 20.86 1.79 1.15
N THR A 97 20.07 1.36 2.12
CA THR A 97 20.46 1.26 3.52
C THR A 97 20.44 -0.19 3.98
N ASN A 98 21.58 -0.70 4.45
CA ASN A 98 21.62 -2.03 5.05
C ASN A 98 21.01 -1.98 6.46
N LYS A 99 19.84 -2.59 6.63
CA LYS A 99 19.06 -2.57 7.87
C LYS A 99 19.13 -3.93 8.55
N LYS A 100 19.68 -3.97 9.76
CA LYS A 100 19.61 -5.13 10.63
C LYS A 100 18.17 -5.31 11.13
N ILE A 101 17.60 -6.49 10.89
CA ILE A 101 16.31 -6.92 11.43
C ILE A 101 16.58 -8.01 12.46
N THR A 102 15.83 -7.97 13.55
CA THR A 102 15.83 -9.03 14.56
C THR A 102 14.40 -9.40 14.88
N ASP A 103 14.07 -10.67 14.71
CA ASP A 103 12.76 -11.21 15.03
C ASP A 103 12.88 -12.57 15.72
N VAL A 104 11.75 -13.03 16.23
CA VAL A 104 11.63 -14.35 16.86
C VAL A 104 11.21 -15.39 15.84
N GLU A 105 11.52 -16.64 16.14
CA GLU A 105 10.98 -17.81 15.43
C GLU A 105 9.45 -17.80 15.42
N ARG A 106 8.85 -18.19 14.29
CA ARG A 106 7.40 -18.32 14.15
C ARG A 106 7.04 -19.53 13.31
N GLU A 107 6.09 -20.34 13.79
CA GLU A 107 5.37 -21.28 12.92
C GLU A 107 4.31 -20.51 12.13
N ILE A 108 4.17 -20.78 10.84
CA ILE A 108 3.20 -20.14 9.95
C ILE A 108 2.42 -21.26 9.27
N GLY A 109 1.08 -21.19 9.31
CA GLY A 109 0.23 -22.08 8.53
C GLY A 109 0.04 -21.53 7.12
N LEU A 110 0.07 -22.38 6.09
CA LEU A 110 -0.18 -21.99 4.70
C LEU A 110 -1.27 -22.89 4.11
N LYS A 111 -2.23 -22.30 3.38
CA LYS A 111 -3.12 -23.02 2.45
C LYS A 111 -2.58 -22.78 1.04
N LEU A 112 -2.10 -23.85 0.44
CA LEU A 112 -1.63 -23.89 -0.94
C LEU A 112 -2.78 -24.31 -1.85
N LEU A 113 -2.81 -23.76 -3.06
CA LEU A 113 -3.67 -24.20 -4.16
C LEU A 113 -2.76 -24.67 -5.30
N ASN A 114 -2.98 -25.88 -5.79
CA ASN A 114 -2.36 -26.32 -7.04
C ASN A 114 -3.22 -25.86 -8.22
N LEU A 115 -2.67 -25.04 -9.11
CA LEU A 115 -3.42 -24.40 -10.19
C LEU A 115 -3.79 -25.36 -11.34
N ASN A 116 -3.18 -26.55 -11.41
CA ASN A 116 -3.52 -27.55 -12.42
C ASN A 116 -4.65 -28.47 -11.97
N THR A 117 -4.67 -28.83 -10.69
CA THR A 117 -5.60 -29.82 -10.11
C THR A 117 -6.74 -29.17 -9.32
N CYS A 118 -6.59 -27.90 -8.94
CA CYS A 118 -7.46 -27.16 -8.03
C CYS A 118 -7.55 -27.73 -6.61
N ASP A 119 -6.68 -28.69 -6.28
CA ASP A 119 -6.54 -29.24 -4.96
C ASP A 119 -5.90 -28.23 -4.03
N THR A 120 -6.38 -28.22 -2.78
CA THR A 120 -5.81 -27.39 -1.73
C THR A 120 -5.13 -28.24 -0.68
N GLN A 121 -4.04 -27.72 -0.13
CA GLN A 121 -3.30 -28.39 0.91
C GLN A 121 -2.90 -27.42 2.00
N ILE A 122 -2.96 -27.88 3.25
CA ILE A 122 -2.54 -27.10 4.40
C ILE A 122 -1.21 -27.64 4.91
N ILE A 123 -0.23 -26.75 5.02
CA ILE A 123 1.08 -27.06 5.58
C ILE A 123 1.47 -26.08 6.66
N LYS A 124 2.48 -26.45 7.44
CA LYS A 124 3.11 -25.58 8.44
C LYS A 124 4.58 -25.40 8.08
N ILE A 125 5.05 -24.16 8.09
CA ILE A 125 6.46 -23.80 7.93
C ILE A 125 6.98 -23.10 9.18
N THR A 126 8.30 -23.06 9.35
CA THR A 126 8.94 -22.30 10.44
C THR A 126 9.85 -21.23 9.86
N LYS A 127 9.62 -19.98 10.26
CA LYS A 127 10.49 -18.85 9.97
C LYS A 127 11.60 -18.73 11.02
N GLN A 128 12.85 -18.63 10.57
CA GLN A 128 14.03 -18.35 11.41
C GLN A 128 14.93 -17.30 10.75
N GLY A 129 14.82 -16.03 11.17
CA GLY A 129 15.55 -14.93 10.53
C GLY A 129 15.11 -14.75 9.08
N ASP A 130 16.05 -14.82 8.14
CA ASP A 130 15.79 -14.78 6.69
C ASP A 130 15.46 -16.16 6.08
N LYS A 131 15.48 -17.24 6.88
CA LYS A 131 15.27 -18.62 6.41
C LYS A 131 13.87 -19.14 6.69
N ILE A 132 13.45 -20.07 5.83
CA ILE A 132 12.27 -20.92 6.01
C ILE A 132 12.74 -22.36 6.22
N ILE A 133 12.13 -23.04 7.19
CA ILE A 133 12.17 -24.49 7.32
C ILE A 133 10.80 -25.00 6.84
N ALA A 134 10.81 -25.66 5.69
CA ALA A 134 9.63 -26.26 5.09
C ALA A 134 9.53 -27.76 5.48
N PRO A 135 8.33 -28.37 5.45
CA PRO A 135 8.18 -29.81 5.61
C PRO A 135 8.81 -30.58 4.44
N GLU A 136 9.04 -31.88 4.63
CA GLU A 136 9.55 -32.76 3.58
C GLU A 136 8.64 -32.73 2.33
N GLY A 137 9.24 -32.70 1.15
CA GLY A 137 8.53 -32.58 -0.15
C GLY A 137 8.29 -31.15 -0.62
N TYR A 138 8.60 -30.14 0.21
CA TYR A 138 8.40 -28.73 -0.13
C TYR A 138 9.70 -27.96 -0.30
N ASP A 139 9.78 -27.19 -1.38
CA ASP A 139 10.80 -26.15 -1.57
C ASP A 139 10.05 -24.81 -1.64
N ILE A 140 10.25 -23.98 -0.60
CA ILE A 140 9.53 -22.73 -0.40
C ILE A 140 10.56 -21.61 -0.20
N ARG A 141 10.42 -20.55 -0.98
CA ARG A 141 11.36 -19.43 -1.01
C ARG A 141 10.64 -18.12 -0.71
N VAL A 142 11.33 -17.23 -0.01
CA VAL A 142 10.85 -15.86 0.21
C VAL A 142 11.25 -15.01 -0.98
N ILE A 143 10.28 -14.36 -1.62
CA ILE A 143 10.55 -13.41 -2.69
C ILE A 143 10.75 -12.03 -2.09
N LYS A 144 11.97 -11.50 -2.26
CA LYS A 144 12.33 -10.17 -1.78
C LYS A 144 11.67 -9.12 -2.67
N ARG A 145 11.02 -8.11 -2.07
CA ARG A 145 10.42 -7.01 -2.84
C ARG A 145 11.49 -6.10 -3.43
N SER A 146 11.11 -5.30 -4.43
CA SER A 146 11.99 -4.30 -5.05
C SER A 146 12.50 -3.23 -4.07
N SER A 147 11.82 -3.01 -2.93
CA SER A 147 12.34 -2.17 -1.82
C SER A 147 13.47 -2.84 -1.02
N GLY A 148 13.80 -4.10 -1.32
CA GLY A 148 14.69 -4.93 -0.52
C GLY A 148 14.06 -5.50 0.75
N LEU A 149 12.74 -5.37 0.94
CA LEU A 149 11.99 -6.01 2.02
C LEU A 149 11.93 -7.52 1.80
N THR A 150 12.55 -8.29 2.70
CA THR A 150 12.44 -9.76 2.67
C THR A 150 11.14 -10.24 3.31
N TRP A 151 10.85 -9.83 4.55
CA TRP A 151 9.68 -10.30 5.31
C TRP A 151 8.68 -9.18 5.57
N ASN A 152 7.46 -9.32 5.04
CA ASN A 152 6.35 -8.38 5.21
C ASN A 152 5.22 -8.96 6.07
N ALA A 153 5.59 -9.61 7.18
CA ALA A 153 4.67 -10.31 8.08
C ALA A 153 3.72 -11.26 7.31
N TRP A 154 2.41 -11.17 7.56
CA TRP A 154 1.39 -11.98 6.91
C TRP A 154 1.21 -11.67 5.40
N ASN A 155 1.82 -10.62 4.87
CA ASN A 155 1.78 -10.32 3.44
C ASN A 155 3.14 -10.56 2.76
N THR A 156 3.90 -11.53 3.27
CA THR A 156 5.16 -11.96 2.65
C THR A 156 4.88 -12.79 1.41
N HIS A 157 5.50 -12.44 0.28
CA HIS A 157 5.46 -13.22 -0.94
C HIS A 157 6.30 -14.49 -0.77
N LEU A 158 5.63 -15.64 -0.85
CA LEU A 158 6.24 -16.97 -0.80
C LEU A 158 6.06 -17.66 -2.15
N TYR A 159 7.17 -18.07 -2.75
CA TYR A 159 7.20 -18.90 -3.95
C TYR A 159 7.30 -20.38 -3.57
N ILE A 160 6.52 -21.23 -4.24
CA ILE A 160 6.48 -22.68 -4.02
C ILE A 160 7.12 -23.36 -5.23
N ALA A 161 8.39 -23.73 -5.11
CA ALA A 161 9.11 -24.46 -6.15
C ALA A 161 8.69 -25.95 -6.19
N SER A 162 8.34 -26.53 -5.05
CA SER A 162 7.76 -27.87 -4.94
C SER A 162 6.66 -27.92 -3.88
N PRO A 163 5.49 -28.52 -4.16
CA PRO A 163 5.09 -29.07 -5.46
C PRO A 163 4.86 -27.97 -6.51
N ALA A 164 5.24 -28.23 -7.76
CA ALA A 164 5.10 -27.27 -8.85
C ALA A 164 3.64 -26.84 -9.07
N GLN A 165 3.45 -25.67 -9.69
CA GLN A 165 2.13 -25.10 -9.96
C GLN A 165 1.31 -24.81 -8.70
N SER A 166 1.98 -24.60 -7.56
CA SER A 166 1.31 -24.30 -6.29
C SER A 166 1.49 -22.83 -5.91
N VAL A 167 0.43 -22.21 -5.41
CA VAL A 167 0.43 -20.83 -4.93
C VAL A 167 -0.13 -20.76 -3.52
N VAL A 168 0.40 -19.86 -2.69
CA VAL A 168 -0.16 -19.58 -1.36
C VAL A 168 -1.41 -18.73 -1.51
N ILE A 169 -2.59 -19.32 -1.29
CA ILE A 169 -3.86 -18.59 -1.32
C ILE A 169 -4.27 -18.07 0.06
N LYS A 170 -3.75 -18.63 1.15
CA LYS A 170 -3.88 -18.10 2.53
C LYS A 170 -2.67 -18.44 3.38
N ASN A 171 -2.38 -17.60 4.35
CA ASN A 171 -1.55 -17.94 5.49
C ASN A 171 -2.27 -17.65 6.81
N ALA A 172 -1.79 -18.31 7.85
CA ALA A 172 -2.08 -18.04 9.25
C ALA A 172 -0.79 -17.52 9.89
N TRP A 173 -0.75 -16.23 10.18
CA TRP A 173 0.38 -15.59 10.83
C TRP A 173 0.11 -15.42 12.32
N PRO A 174 0.90 -16.05 13.22
CA PRO A 174 0.64 -15.95 14.65
C PRO A 174 1.08 -14.59 15.19
N THR A 175 0.25 -14.01 16.03
CA THR A 175 0.54 -12.79 16.81
C THR A 175 0.28 -13.05 18.28
N GLU A 176 1.12 -12.48 19.15
CA GLU A 176 0.84 -12.47 20.59
C GLU A 176 -0.18 -11.36 20.87
N ASP A 177 -1.23 -11.71 21.59
CA ASP A 177 -2.23 -10.78 22.07
C ASP A 177 -2.50 -11.00 23.56
N THR A 178 -3.22 -10.08 24.17
CA THR A 178 -3.56 -10.13 25.59
C THR A 178 -5.05 -9.97 25.81
N LYS A 179 -5.61 -10.77 26.72
CA LYS A 179 -6.98 -10.63 27.20
C LYS A 179 -7.00 -10.49 28.71
N ILE A 180 -8.01 -9.80 29.23
CA ILE A 180 -8.25 -9.71 30.67
C ILE A 180 -9.07 -10.94 31.08
N SER A 181 -8.45 -11.81 31.88
CA SER A 181 -9.08 -12.99 32.46
C SER A 181 -9.30 -12.79 33.95
N THR A 182 -10.28 -13.50 34.53
CA THR A 182 -10.56 -13.43 35.96
C THR A 182 -10.40 -14.79 36.61
N LYS A 183 -9.86 -14.82 37.83
CA LYS A 183 -9.80 -16.04 38.66
C LYS A 183 -10.22 -15.74 40.08
N VAL A 184 -10.89 -16.70 40.72
CA VAL A 184 -11.26 -16.61 42.14
C VAL A 184 -10.12 -17.16 42.97
N ILE A 185 -9.51 -16.32 43.81
CA ILE A 185 -8.49 -16.71 44.79
C ILE A 185 -9.05 -16.60 46.21
N LYS A 186 -8.46 -17.31 47.18
CA LYS A 186 -8.75 -17.07 48.61
C LYS A 186 -7.76 -16.05 49.16
N ASP A 187 -8.25 -15.08 49.92
CA ASP A 187 -7.40 -14.13 50.64
C ASP A 187 -6.75 -14.79 51.88
N LYS A 188 -5.88 -14.05 52.58
CA LYS A 188 -5.22 -14.52 53.81
C LYS A 188 -6.19 -14.91 54.93
N LYS A 189 -7.47 -14.52 54.84
CA LYS A 189 -8.54 -14.83 55.78
C LYS A 189 -9.49 -15.93 55.25
N GLY A 190 -9.13 -16.59 54.15
CA GLY A 190 -9.93 -17.64 53.51
C GLY A 190 -11.12 -17.16 52.68
N ARG A 191 -11.31 -15.83 52.52
CA ARG A 191 -12.44 -15.25 51.77
C ARG A 191 -12.17 -15.31 50.27
N LYS A 192 -13.16 -15.70 49.48
CA LYS A 192 -13.08 -15.70 48.01
C LYS A 192 -12.97 -14.25 47.50
N LYS A 193 -12.00 -13.98 46.65
CA LYS A 193 -11.78 -12.71 45.95
C LYS A 193 -11.54 -12.98 44.48
N THR A 194 -12.28 -12.33 43.60
CA THR A 194 -12.01 -12.33 42.16
C THR A 194 -10.86 -11.38 41.88
N VAL A 195 -9.84 -11.87 41.15
CA VAL A 195 -8.72 -11.05 40.68
C VAL A 195 -8.66 -11.11 39.15
N SER A 196 -8.53 -9.94 38.54
CA SER A 196 -8.27 -9.82 37.11
C SER A 196 -6.77 -9.94 36.84
N TYR A 197 -6.41 -10.63 35.77
CA TYR A 197 -5.03 -10.74 35.31
C TYR A 197 -4.99 -10.70 33.77
N THR A 198 -3.88 -10.21 33.24
CA THR A 198 -3.63 -10.21 31.80
C THR A 198 -3.11 -11.59 31.39
N GLU A 199 -3.84 -12.27 30.53
CA GLU A 199 -3.45 -13.54 29.93
C GLU A 199 -2.93 -13.29 28.51
N LYS A 200 -1.74 -13.81 28.21
CA LYS A 200 -1.21 -13.83 26.85
C LYS A 200 -1.76 -15.03 26.10
N TYR A 201 -2.15 -14.82 24.85
CA TYR A 201 -2.56 -15.89 23.96
C TYR A 201 -2.03 -15.62 22.54
N VAL A 202 -1.99 -16.67 21.72
CA VAL A 202 -1.63 -16.55 20.31
C VAL A 202 -2.92 -16.52 19.49
N ARG A 203 -3.04 -15.52 18.62
CA ARG A 203 -4.10 -15.46 17.60
C ARG A 203 -3.49 -15.49 16.21
N ASN A 204 -4.21 -16.08 15.26
CA ASN A 204 -3.79 -16.15 13.87
C ASN A 204 -4.44 -15.02 13.07
N ILE A 205 -3.62 -14.24 12.36
CA ILE A 205 -4.09 -13.35 11.29
C ILE A 205 -4.17 -14.20 10.02
N ILE A 206 -5.38 -14.33 9.46
CA ILE A 206 -5.57 -15.03 8.19
C ILE A 206 -5.52 -14.03 7.04
N TYR A 207 -4.60 -14.27 6.11
CA TYR A 207 -4.34 -13.34 5.01
C TYR A 207 -3.97 -14.06 3.74
N THR A 208 -4.37 -13.52 2.59
CA THR A 208 -3.89 -13.92 1.28
C THR A 208 -2.69 -13.03 0.91
N PRO A 209 -1.46 -13.55 0.99
CA PRO A 209 -0.29 -12.76 0.64
C PRO A 209 -0.25 -12.48 -0.86
N TYR A 210 0.25 -11.31 -1.25
CA TYR A 210 0.53 -11.02 -2.65
C TYR A 210 1.57 -11.98 -3.22
N SER A 211 1.28 -12.54 -4.39
CA SER A 211 2.23 -13.24 -5.26
C SER A 211 2.03 -12.80 -6.70
N ALA A 212 3.15 -12.53 -7.38
CA ALA A 212 3.16 -12.15 -8.78
C ALA A 212 3.66 -13.32 -9.62
N ASP A 213 3.21 -13.38 -10.87
CA ASP A 213 3.89 -14.19 -11.87
C ASP A 213 5.22 -13.49 -12.21
N ASP A 214 6.35 -14.01 -11.71
CA ASP A 214 7.66 -13.48 -12.06
C ASP A 214 8.15 -14.12 -13.36
N SER A 215 7.77 -13.52 -14.50
CA SER A 215 8.34 -13.87 -15.81
C SER A 215 9.67 -13.16 -16.09
N SER A 216 10.19 -12.36 -15.15
CA SER A 216 11.32 -11.46 -15.39
C SER A 216 12.68 -12.09 -15.09
N THR A 217 12.71 -13.25 -14.42
CA THR A 217 13.96 -13.85 -13.94
C THR A 217 14.27 -15.28 -14.41
N SER A 218 13.36 -15.99 -15.10
CA SER A 218 13.68 -17.29 -15.71
C SER A 218 12.66 -17.76 -16.75
N ASP A 219 13.03 -18.75 -17.57
CA ASP A 219 12.15 -19.46 -18.53
C ASP A 219 10.97 -20.23 -17.87
N VAL A 220 10.74 -20.02 -16.56
CA VAL A 220 9.66 -20.62 -15.78
C VAL A 220 8.71 -19.52 -15.35
N ILE A 221 7.47 -19.56 -15.85
CA ILE A 221 6.38 -18.72 -15.35
C ILE A 221 6.05 -19.20 -13.94
N GLU A 222 6.38 -18.38 -12.94
CA GLU A 222 6.01 -18.65 -11.55
C GLU A 222 4.50 -18.42 -11.38
N PRO A 223 3.74 -19.34 -10.76
CA PRO A 223 2.32 -19.16 -10.53
C PRO A 223 2.04 -18.20 -9.36
N GLY A 224 1.22 -17.18 -9.59
CA GLY A 224 0.83 -16.16 -8.63
C GLY A 224 -0.68 -15.89 -8.62
N ILE A 225 -1.10 -15.02 -7.68
CA ILE A 225 -2.47 -14.52 -7.62
C ILE A 225 -2.64 -13.18 -8.35
N HIS A 226 -1.56 -12.63 -8.90
CA HIS A 226 -1.61 -11.42 -9.70
C HIS A 226 -2.13 -11.74 -11.10
N THR A 227 -3.44 -11.81 -11.23
CA THR A 227 -4.12 -12.02 -12.52
C THR A 227 -4.94 -10.78 -12.91
N PRO A 228 -5.23 -10.58 -14.21
CA PRO A 228 -6.09 -9.47 -14.66
C PRO A 228 -7.47 -9.47 -13.99
N GLU A 229 -8.05 -10.64 -13.76
CA GLU A 229 -9.35 -10.80 -13.09
C GLU A 229 -9.31 -10.25 -11.64
N ILE A 230 -8.29 -10.64 -10.86
CA ILE A 230 -8.15 -10.21 -9.47
C ILE A 230 -7.82 -8.70 -9.41
N LEU A 231 -6.99 -8.22 -10.34
CA LEU A 231 -6.66 -6.81 -10.48
C LEU A 231 -7.91 -5.96 -10.74
N MET A 232 -8.72 -6.33 -11.74
CA MET A 232 -9.95 -5.61 -12.07
C MET A 232 -10.95 -5.63 -10.92
N ALA A 233 -11.14 -6.78 -10.27
CA ALA A 233 -12.00 -6.89 -9.10
C ALA A 233 -11.49 -6.05 -7.90
N GLY A 234 -10.18 -5.81 -7.80
CA GLY A 234 -9.60 -4.88 -6.82
C GLY A 234 -9.90 -3.41 -7.12
N VAL A 235 -9.85 -3.03 -8.40
CA VAL A 235 -10.25 -1.69 -8.84
C VAL A 235 -11.73 -1.43 -8.55
N ASP A 236 -12.60 -2.41 -8.83
CA ASP A 236 -14.03 -2.29 -8.57
C ASP A 236 -14.33 -2.19 -7.05
N GLU A 237 -13.61 -2.96 -6.23
CA GLU A 237 -13.73 -2.89 -4.77
C GLU A 237 -13.30 -1.53 -4.21
N LEU A 238 -12.21 -0.95 -4.73
CA LEU A 238 -11.75 0.38 -4.32
C LEU A 238 -12.80 1.46 -4.61
N LYS A 239 -13.35 1.46 -5.82
CA LYS A 239 -14.42 2.39 -6.22
C LYS A 239 -15.65 2.22 -5.33
N ARG A 240 -16.08 0.97 -5.11
CA ARG A 240 -17.21 0.65 -4.24
C ARG A 240 -17.03 1.22 -2.83
N ILE A 241 -15.85 1.06 -2.22
CA ILE A 241 -15.55 1.58 -0.88
C ILE A 241 -15.73 3.11 -0.83
N VAL A 242 -15.17 3.83 -1.81
CA VAL A 242 -15.25 5.30 -1.86
C VAL A 242 -16.66 5.78 -2.14
N ASP A 243 -17.35 5.18 -3.12
CA ASP A 243 -18.72 5.53 -3.47
C ASP A 243 -19.67 5.30 -2.31
N GLU A 244 -19.56 4.15 -1.63
CA GLU A 244 -20.38 3.83 -0.47
C GLU A 244 -20.12 4.79 0.69
N ALA A 245 -18.86 5.14 0.96
CA ALA A 245 -18.52 6.14 1.96
C ALA A 245 -19.16 7.51 1.67
N ARG A 246 -19.09 7.98 0.41
CA ARG A 246 -19.74 9.24 0.00
C ARG A 246 -21.26 9.15 0.11
N ASN A 247 -21.85 8.04 -0.30
CA ASN A 247 -23.30 7.81 -0.22
C ASN A 247 -23.79 7.83 1.23
N ILE A 248 -23.07 7.21 2.16
CA ILE A 248 -23.41 7.25 3.59
C ILE A 248 -23.33 8.68 4.11
N LEU A 249 -22.27 9.43 3.80
CA LEU A 249 -22.13 10.84 4.22
C LEU A 249 -23.26 11.72 3.65
N ARG A 250 -23.68 11.48 2.41
CA ARG A 250 -24.82 12.14 1.79
C ARG A 250 -26.13 11.82 2.50
N ASN A 251 -26.41 10.53 2.67
CA ASN A 251 -27.65 10.05 3.30
C ASN A 251 -27.77 10.52 4.76
N ASN A 252 -26.64 10.66 5.45
CA ASN A 252 -26.58 11.21 6.81
C ASN A 252 -26.67 12.75 6.86
N GLY A 253 -26.77 13.43 5.71
CA GLY A 253 -26.89 14.88 5.64
C GLY A 253 -25.66 15.62 6.17
N VAL A 254 -24.46 15.04 6.02
CA VAL A 254 -23.23 15.61 6.60
C VAL A 254 -22.82 16.86 5.83
N ARG A 255 -23.00 18.02 6.47
CA ARG A 255 -22.63 19.32 5.91
C ARG A 255 -21.11 19.53 5.92
N SER A 256 -20.60 20.13 4.86
CA SER A 256 -19.19 20.54 4.78
C SER A 256 -18.89 21.64 5.81
N LYS A 257 -17.71 21.62 6.42
CA LYS A 257 -17.21 22.69 7.28
C LYS A 257 -16.55 23.81 6.48
N ALA A 258 -16.10 23.53 5.27
CA ALA A 258 -15.57 24.52 4.34
C ALA A 258 -16.69 25.29 3.62
N PHE A 259 -17.75 24.57 3.22
CA PHE A 259 -18.92 25.08 2.51
C PHE A 259 -20.22 24.66 3.23
N PRO A 260 -20.64 25.38 4.29
CA PRO A 260 -21.73 24.96 5.18
C PRO A 260 -23.07 24.64 4.52
N ASP A 261 -23.35 25.24 3.36
CA ASP A 261 -24.60 25.03 2.61
C ASP A 261 -24.57 23.77 1.73
N GLN A 262 -23.41 23.10 1.62
CA GLN A 262 -23.21 21.92 0.79
C GLN A 262 -23.04 20.64 1.63
N ILE A 263 -23.36 19.50 1.03
CA ILE A 263 -23.12 18.18 1.60
C ILE A 263 -21.69 17.75 1.25
N VAL A 264 -20.94 17.27 2.23
CA VAL A 264 -19.51 16.94 2.03
C VAL A 264 -19.31 15.84 0.98
N GLY A 265 -20.24 14.90 0.87
CA GLY A 265 -20.23 13.84 -0.15
C GLY A 265 -20.56 14.32 -1.57
N ASP A 266 -20.97 15.59 -1.74
CA ASP A 266 -21.44 16.20 -2.99
C ASP A 266 -20.55 17.36 -3.46
N LEU A 267 -19.36 17.53 -2.89
CA LEU A 267 -18.41 18.53 -3.37
C LEU A 267 -17.84 18.09 -4.73
N ASP A 268 -18.36 18.67 -5.82
CA ASP A 268 -18.02 18.29 -7.21
C ASP A 268 -16.55 18.53 -7.58
N PHE A 269 -15.92 19.52 -6.96
CA PHE A 269 -14.51 19.86 -7.18
C PHE A 269 -13.54 18.92 -6.42
N ILE A 270 -14.05 17.95 -5.64
CA ILE A 270 -13.28 16.85 -5.05
C ILE A 270 -13.89 15.53 -5.54
N PRO A 271 -13.44 15.03 -6.70
CA PRO A 271 -14.02 13.83 -7.29
C PRO A 271 -13.64 12.56 -6.49
N PRO A 272 -14.39 11.44 -6.61
CA PRO A 272 -14.13 10.20 -5.87
C PRO A 272 -12.69 9.69 -6.01
N GLN A 273 -12.08 9.87 -7.19
CA GLN A 273 -10.73 9.39 -7.50
C GLN A 273 -9.65 10.00 -6.59
N VAL A 274 -9.91 11.13 -5.93
CA VAL A 274 -9.02 11.68 -4.89
C VAL A 274 -8.83 10.66 -3.76
N TYR A 275 -9.90 10.01 -3.33
CA TYR A 275 -9.88 9.08 -2.21
C TYR A 275 -9.49 7.65 -2.62
N GLU A 276 -9.71 7.29 -3.89
CA GLU A 276 -9.12 6.10 -4.51
C GLU A 276 -7.57 6.21 -4.45
N ARG A 277 -7.04 7.35 -4.89
CA ARG A 277 -5.59 7.61 -4.93
C ARG A 277 -5.01 7.63 -3.53
N LEU A 278 -5.73 8.28 -2.61
CA LEU A 278 -5.32 8.37 -1.22
C LEU A 278 -5.08 6.97 -0.60
N MET A 279 -5.96 6.00 -0.82
CA MET A 279 -5.75 4.64 -0.32
C MET A 279 -4.50 3.99 -0.94
N ILE A 280 -4.31 4.11 -2.25
CA ILE A 280 -3.13 3.55 -2.94
C ILE A 280 -1.87 4.18 -2.39
N ILE A 281 -1.84 5.50 -2.23
CA ILE A 281 -0.67 6.20 -1.72
C ILE A 281 -0.36 5.74 -0.29
N GLU A 282 -1.35 5.60 0.58
CA GLU A 282 -1.13 5.14 1.96
C GLU A 282 -0.63 3.68 2.04
N GLN A 283 -1.06 2.81 1.12
CA GLN A 283 -0.66 1.40 1.09
C GLN A 283 0.55 1.08 0.19
N SER A 284 1.14 2.10 -0.45
CA SER A 284 2.30 1.96 -1.32
C SER A 284 3.59 2.41 -0.63
N ASP A 285 4.61 1.55 -0.66
CA ASP A 285 5.98 1.93 -0.28
C ASP A 285 6.57 2.91 -1.29
N GLU A 286 7.14 4.03 -0.81
CA GLU A 286 7.69 5.08 -1.67
C GLU A 286 8.85 4.56 -2.55
N GLY A 287 9.71 3.70 -2.00
CA GLY A 287 10.84 3.13 -2.72
C GLY A 287 10.37 2.26 -3.88
N GLU A 288 9.41 1.38 -3.62
CA GLU A 288 8.84 0.52 -4.67
C GLU A 288 8.09 1.32 -5.72
N PHE A 289 7.26 2.28 -5.29
CA PHE A 289 6.53 3.12 -6.22
C PHE A 289 7.46 3.95 -7.11
N THR A 290 8.61 4.38 -6.58
CA THR A 290 9.62 5.10 -7.37
C THR A 290 10.30 4.20 -8.40
N LEU A 291 10.47 2.92 -8.11
CA LEU A 291 11.11 1.95 -9.01
C LEU A 291 10.15 1.41 -10.05
N ASP A 292 8.94 1.02 -9.62
CA ASP A 292 7.91 0.40 -10.43
C ASP A 292 6.51 0.81 -9.91
N PRO A 293 5.99 1.97 -10.36
CA PRO A 293 4.73 2.51 -9.88
C PRO A 293 3.52 1.65 -10.28
N ILE A 294 3.56 1.03 -11.47
CA ILE A 294 2.45 0.21 -11.97
C ILE A 294 2.33 -1.07 -11.14
N MET A 295 3.43 -1.83 -10.99
CA MET A 295 3.42 -3.04 -10.17
C MET A 295 3.09 -2.75 -8.71
N THR A 296 3.47 -1.57 -8.20
CA THR A 296 3.12 -1.16 -6.84
C THR A 296 1.62 -0.89 -6.69
N LEU A 297 1.00 -0.21 -7.66
CA LEU A 297 -0.45 0.00 -7.71
C LEU A 297 -1.19 -1.33 -7.84
N GLU A 298 -0.81 -2.17 -8.79
CA GLU A 298 -1.46 -3.45 -9.05
C GLU A 298 -1.41 -4.36 -7.82
N ARG A 299 -0.28 -4.36 -7.09
CA ARG A 299 -0.16 -5.04 -5.80
C ARG A 299 -1.19 -4.56 -4.78
N VAL A 300 -1.43 -3.25 -4.68
CA VAL A 300 -2.48 -2.72 -3.78
C VAL A 300 -3.84 -3.28 -4.16
N MET A 301 -4.18 -3.31 -5.45
CA MET A 301 -5.47 -3.83 -5.94
C MET A 301 -5.63 -5.32 -5.68
N VAL A 302 -4.61 -6.12 -5.97
CA VAL A 302 -4.61 -7.57 -5.72
C VAL A 302 -4.78 -7.85 -4.23
N ILE A 303 -4.05 -7.13 -3.36
CA ILE A 303 -4.18 -7.27 -1.91
C ILE A 303 -5.59 -6.90 -1.44
N LEU A 304 -6.13 -5.76 -1.93
CA LEU A 304 -7.45 -5.28 -1.59
C LEU A 304 -8.52 -6.32 -1.95
N ARG A 305 -8.49 -6.86 -3.19
CA ARG A 305 -9.46 -7.88 -3.60
C ARG A 305 -9.29 -9.18 -2.84
N ALA A 306 -8.07 -9.68 -2.71
CA ALA A 306 -7.82 -10.99 -2.13
C ALA A 306 -8.18 -11.05 -0.64
N ASN A 307 -8.14 -9.91 0.06
CA ASN A 307 -8.41 -9.84 1.49
C ASN A 307 -9.71 -9.10 1.84
N LYS A 308 -10.34 -8.39 0.89
CA LYS A 308 -11.55 -7.58 1.07
C LYS A 308 -11.40 -6.66 2.30
N GLY A 309 -12.43 -6.55 3.14
CA GLY A 309 -12.39 -5.78 4.38
C GLY A 309 -11.30 -6.19 5.40
N LYS A 310 -10.57 -7.29 5.20
CA LYS A 310 -9.40 -7.66 6.02
C LYS A 310 -8.11 -7.01 5.52
N ALA A 311 -8.06 -6.47 4.30
CA ALA A 311 -6.86 -5.83 3.76
C ALA A 311 -6.43 -4.68 4.68
N TRP A 312 -5.22 -4.77 5.21
CA TRP A 312 -4.63 -3.78 6.13
C TRP A 312 -5.40 -3.48 7.42
N ALA A 313 -6.43 -4.25 7.77
CA ALA A 313 -7.19 -4.08 9.01
C ALA A 313 -6.30 -4.19 10.27
N GLU A 314 -5.25 -5.01 10.19
CA GLU A 314 -4.27 -5.24 11.25
C GLU A 314 -2.98 -4.42 11.07
N THR A 315 -2.90 -3.60 10.02
CA THR A 315 -1.69 -2.86 9.67
C THR A 315 -1.65 -1.55 10.44
N CYS A 316 -0.63 -1.40 11.28
CA CYS A 316 -0.26 -0.14 11.91
C CYS A 316 1.21 0.17 11.70
N ASN A 317 1.53 1.43 11.42
CA ASN A 317 2.92 1.90 11.35
C ASN A 317 3.47 2.26 12.73
N LYS A 318 4.77 2.61 12.80
CA LYS A 318 5.46 2.94 14.07
C LYS A 318 4.92 4.21 14.75
N ALA A 319 4.28 5.10 14.00
CA ALA A 319 3.65 6.30 14.53
C ALA A 319 2.23 6.01 15.08
N GLY A 320 1.76 4.77 14.99
CA GLY A 320 0.42 4.37 15.42
C GLY A 320 -0.68 4.75 14.45
N ALA A 321 -0.32 4.95 13.17
CA ALA A 321 -1.28 5.14 12.09
C ALA A 321 -1.74 3.77 11.58
N CYS A 322 -3.04 3.54 11.47
CA CYS A 322 -3.62 2.20 11.26
C CYS A 322 -4.68 2.17 10.15
N GLY A 323 -4.89 0.98 9.57
CA GLY A 323 -5.93 0.73 8.57
C GLY A 323 -5.56 1.19 7.14
N PRO A 324 -6.48 1.03 6.17
CA PRO A 324 -6.26 1.35 4.75
C PRO A 324 -5.92 2.83 4.49
N PHE A 325 -6.40 3.74 5.33
CA PHE A 325 -6.12 5.18 5.22
C PHE A 325 -5.14 5.69 6.30
N GLN A 326 -4.48 4.79 7.05
CA GLN A 326 -3.40 5.12 7.99
C GLN A 326 -3.74 6.24 8.99
N PHE A 327 -4.91 6.18 9.63
CA PHE A 327 -5.33 7.16 10.62
C PHE A 327 -4.58 7.01 11.95
N THR A 328 -4.26 8.12 12.62
CA THR A 328 -3.73 8.11 14.00
C THR A 328 -4.80 8.40 15.04
N ASN A 329 -4.65 7.85 16.25
CA ASN A 329 -5.53 8.17 17.39
C ASN A 329 -4.84 8.83 18.58
N LEU A 330 -3.52 8.66 18.77
CA LEU A 330 -2.72 9.29 19.84
C LEU A 330 -3.45 9.38 21.20
N ARG A 331 -4.01 8.25 21.68
CA ARG A 331 -4.81 8.17 22.92
C ARG A 331 -6.04 9.11 22.94
N GLY A 332 -6.76 9.19 21.83
CA GLY A 332 -7.94 10.05 21.66
C GLY A 332 -7.64 11.49 21.23
N ASN A 333 -6.38 11.81 20.92
CA ASN A 333 -5.95 13.15 20.46
C ASN A 333 -5.36 13.15 19.05
N GLY A 334 -5.47 12.04 18.32
CA GLY A 334 -5.00 11.89 16.95
C GLY A 334 -6.04 12.34 15.93
N THR A 335 -5.67 12.22 14.67
CA THR A 335 -6.47 12.67 13.53
C THR A 335 -7.85 12.02 13.50
N TYR A 336 -7.96 10.72 13.79
CA TYR A 336 -9.24 10.01 13.77
C TYR A 336 -10.22 10.56 14.81
N ALA A 337 -9.78 10.67 16.08
CA ALA A 337 -10.60 11.22 17.15
C ALA A 337 -11.03 12.67 16.89
N MET A 338 -10.15 13.46 16.27
CA MET A 338 -10.49 14.82 15.82
C MET A 338 -11.62 14.80 14.78
N VAL A 339 -11.57 13.94 13.77
CA VAL A 339 -12.63 13.84 12.75
C VAL A 339 -13.96 13.42 13.38
N VAL A 340 -13.95 12.35 14.19
CA VAL A 340 -15.14 11.86 14.92
C VAL A 340 -15.79 12.98 15.75
N LYS A 341 -14.98 13.81 16.43
CA LYS A 341 -15.47 14.94 17.23
C LYS A 341 -16.11 16.04 16.38
N ASN A 342 -15.55 16.32 15.19
CA ASN A 342 -16.01 17.44 14.35
C ASN A 342 -17.25 17.11 13.51
N TYR A 343 -17.50 15.82 13.23
CA TYR A 343 -18.65 15.34 12.45
C TYR A 343 -19.47 14.29 13.19
N PRO A 344 -20.15 14.65 14.29
CA PRO A 344 -21.00 13.69 15.02
C PRO A 344 -22.14 13.13 14.17
N THR A 345 -22.63 13.87 13.17
CA THR A 345 -23.68 13.43 12.25
C THR A 345 -23.20 12.41 11.23
N ALA A 346 -21.89 12.23 11.05
CA ALA A 346 -21.36 11.27 10.08
C ALA A 346 -21.58 9.81 10.50
N GLY A 347 -21.83 9.54 11.78
CA GLY A 347 -22.05 8.18 12.26
C GLY A 347 -20.78 7.31 12.27
N LEU A 348 -19.58 7.93 12.31
CA LEU A 348 -18.31 7.21 12.37
C LEU A 348 -18.23 6.28 13.60
N ILE A 349 -17.63 5.11 13.41
CA ILE A 349 -17.33 4.16 14.48
C ILE A 349 -16.34 4.82 15.46
N LYS A 350 -16.76 5.06 16.70
CA LYS A 350 -15.96 5.79 17.69
C LYS A 350 -14.73 5.02 18.18
N ASN A 351 -14.82 3.68 18.22
CA ASN A 351 -13.68 2.86 18.56
C ASN A 351 -12.66 2.95 17.42
N PHE A 352 -11.45 3.40 17.72
CA PHE A 352 -10.44 3.65 16.70
C PHE A 352 -9.97 2.38 16.01
N GLU A 353 -9.71 1.32 16.76
CA GLU A 353 -9.19 0.07 16.22
C GLU A 353 -10.18 -0.54 15.22
N VAL A 354 -11.47 -0.58 15.56
CA VAL A 354 -12.54 -1.05 14.68
C VAL A 354 -12.78 -0.09 13.53
N GLY A 355 -12.88 1.21 13.81
CA GLY A 355 -13.24 2.21 12.82
C GLY A 355 -12.14 2.49 11.79
N ALA A 356 -10.88 2.51 12.19
CA ALA A 356 -9.76 2.67 11.27
C ALA A 356 -9.57 1.44 10.38
N ALA A 357 -9.88 0.24 10.90
CA ALA A 357 -9.79 -1.03 10.17
C ALA A 357 -10.95 -1.23 9.16
N ASP A 358 -12.14 -0.71 9.45
CA ASP A 358 -13.28 -0.76 8.53
C ASP A 358 -13.06 0.18 7.33
N HIS A 359 -13.03 -0.39 6.13
CA HIS A 359 -12.64 0.35 4.92
C HIS A 359 -13.56 1.51 4.59
N ILE A 360 -14.88 1.30 4.67
CA ILE A 360 -15.89 2.30 4.33
C ILE A 360 -15.86 3.43 5.36
N ASN A 361 -15.85 3.10 6.66
CA ASN A 361 -15.75 4.07 7.73
C ASN A 361 -14.43 4.85 7.70
N SER A 362 -13.32 4.19 7.37
CA SER A 362 -12.01 4.83 7.21
C SER A 362 -11.98 5.77 6.00
N ALA A 363 -12.61 5.40 4.87
CA ALA A 363 -12.81 6.29 3.73
C ALA A 363 -13.70 7.49 4.08
N MET A 364 -14.80 7.29 4.82
CA MET A 364 -15.63 8.39 5.34
C MET A 364 -14.79 9.36 6.18
N ALA A 365 -13.94 8.83 7.08
CA ALA A 365 -13.07 9.67 7.90
C ALA A 365 -12.05 10.45 7.05
N ALA A 366 -11.54 9.86 5.95
CA ALA A 366 -10.62 10.52 5.02
C ALA A 366 -11.28 11.70 4.28
N ILE A 367 -12.51 11.48 3.78
CA ILE A 367 -13.32 12.53 3.15
C ILE A 367 -13.51 13.71 4.11
N LEU A 368 -13.89 13.42 5.35
CA LEU A 368 -14.15 14.43 6.37
C LEU A 368 -12.89 15.16 6.85
N LEU A 369 -11.73 14.48 6.84
CA LEU A 369 -10.46 15.12 7.13
C LEU A 369 -10.06 16.10 6.01
N HIS A 370 -10.24 15.71 4.75
CA HIS A 370 -10.04 16.62 3.62
C HIS A 370 -10.93 17.87 3.75
N ASP A 371 -12.18 17.71 4.16
CA ASP A 371 -13.08 18.85 4.38
C ASP A 371 -12.62 19.79 5.52
N LEU A 372 -12.05 19.24 6.61
CA LEU A 372 -11.44 20.06 7.67
C LEU A 372 -10.20 20.82 7.16
N ASN A 373 -9.36 20.17 6.36
CA ASN A 373 -8.18 20.81 5.76
C ASN A 373 -8.60 21.88 4.74
N LEU A 374 -9.61 21.59 3.93
CA LEU A 374 -10.21 22.51 2.96
C LEU A 374 -10.75 23.76 3.64
N LYS A 375 -11.44 23.62 4.77
CA LYS A 375 -11.93 24.77 5.56
C LYS A 375 -10.80 25.73 5.90
N ASP A 376 -9.65 25.20 6.36
CA ASP A 376 -8.50 26.03 6.68
C ASP A 376 -7.86 26.67 5.45
N LEU A 377 -7.80 25.95 4.33
CA LEU A 377 -7.32 26.49 3.05
C LEU A 377 -8.20 27.64 2.54
N VAL A 378 -9.53 27.45 2.51
CA VAL A 378 -10.50 28.47 2.10
C VAL A 378 -10.40 29.70 2.99
N ARG A 379 -10.31 29.51 4.32
CA ARG A 379 -10.15 30.62 5.28
C ARG A 379 -8.88 31.43 5.04
N LEU A 380 -7.77 30.78 4.65
CA LEU A 380 -6.47 31.43 4.51
C LEU A 380 -6.20 31.99 3.11
N PHE A 381 -6.70 31.34 2.07
CA PHE A 381 -6.35 31.60 0.67
C PHE A 381 -7.55 31.97 -0.21
N GLY A 382 -8.77 31.90 0.34
CA GLY A 382 -10.03 32.16 -0.36
C GLY A 382 -10.56 30.94 -1.11
N GLU A 383 -11.81 31.02 -1.56
CA GLU A 383 -12.50 29.94 -2.27
C GLU A 383 -11.86 29.60 -3.62
N LYS A 384 -11.18 30.56 -4.27
CA LYS A 384 -10.44 30.35 -5.54
C LYS A 384 -9.46 29.16 -5.53
N ILE A 385 -9.07 28.67 -4.35
CA ILE A 385 -8.24 27.47 -4.22
C ILE A 385 -8.92 26.22 -4.81
N THR A 386 -10.26 26.23 -4.97
CA THR A 386 -11.03 25.14 -5.58
C THR A 386 -11.11 25.21 -7.10
N GLU A 387 -10.66 26.30 -7.74
CA GLU A 387 -10.71 26.46 -9.21
C GLU A 387 -9.71 25.54 -9.93
N ASN A 388 -8.66 25.10 -9.25
CA ASN A 388 -7.68 24.14 -9.77
C ASN A 388 -7.75 22.84 -8.96
N PRO A 389 -8.54 21.84 -9.40
CA PRO A 389 -8.76 20.61 -8.65
C PRO A 389 -7.47 19.79 -8.46
N VAL A 390 -6.54 19.84 -9.42
CA VAL A 390 -5.25 19.13 -9.31
C VAL A 390 -4.39 19.73 -8.20
N VAL A 391 -4.28 21.06 -8.15
CA VAL A 391 -3.53 21.73 -7.07
C VAL A 391 -4.25 21.57 -5.74
N LEU A 392 -5.58 21.63 -5.73
CA LEU A 392 -6.37 21.40 -4.52
C LEU A 392 -6.08 20.02 -3.93
N GLU A 393 -6.11 18.98 -4.76
CA GLU A 393 -5.80 17.62 -4.34
C GLU A 393 -4.40 17.53 -3.71
N GLU A 394 -3.37 18.10 -4.35
CA GLU A 394 -2.02 18.15 -3.77
C GLU A 394 -1.96 18.84 -2.40
N LEU A 395 -2.71 19.92 -2.21
CA LEU A 395 -2.74 20.65 -0.94
C LEU A 395 -3.45 19.84 0.15
N LEU A 396 -4.55 19.15 -0.20
CA LEU A 396 -5.31 18.30 0.71
C LEU A 396 -4.49 17.07 1.14
N ASP A 397 -3.90 16.36 0.18
CA ASP A 397 -3.04 15.20 0.43
C ASP A 397 -1.76 15.59 1.18
N GLY A 398 -1.17 16.72 0.82
CA GLY A 398 -0.03 17.28 1.54
C GLY A 398 -0.38 17.60 2.99
N ALA A 399 -1.60 18.06 3.26
CA ALA A 399 -2.09 18.35 4.60
C ALA A 399 -2.46 17.07 5.36
N TYR A 400 -3.00 16.07 4.67
CA TYR A 400 -3.30 14.72 5.16
C TYR A 400 -2.03 14.06 5.72
N ASN A 401 -0.97 13.95 4.90
CA ASN A 401 0.28 13.32 5.28
C ASN A 401 1.14 14.19 6.23
N GLY A 402 1.32 15.47 5.89
CA GLY A 402 2.31 16.33 6.51
C GLY A 402 1.83 17.13 7.72
N ALA A 403 0.52 17.29 7.87
CA ALA A 403 -0.21 18.28 8.67
C ALA A 403 -0.41 19.65 7.97
N PRO A 404 -1.61 20.27 8.10
CA PRO A 404 -1.99 21.50 7.38
C PRO A 404 -1.00 22.67 7.54
N LYS A 405 -0.44 22.84 8.75
CA LYS A 405 0.46 23.96 9.06
C LYS A 405 1.69 24.05 8.13
N TRP A 406 2.18 22.92 7.61
CA TRP A 406 3.34 22.91 6.72
C TRP A 406 2.96 23.23 5.29
N VAL A 407 1.78 22.76 4.85
CA VAL A 407 1.20 23.14 3.57
C VAL A 407 0.94 24.64 3.53
N HIS A 408 0.30 25.21 4.56
CA HIS A 408 0.01 26.64 4.62
C HIS A 408 1.31 27.48 4.54
N LYS A 409 2.34 27.09 5.30
CA LYS A 409 3.65 27.76 5.25
C LYS A 409 4.32 27.63 3.89
N SER A 410 4.25 26.46 3.28
CA SER A 410 4.84 26.21 1.95
C SER A 410 4.15 27.05 0.90
N LEU A 411 2.81 26.99 0.83
CA LEU A 411 2.01 27.76 -0.12
C LEU A 411 2.20 29.27 0.05
N THR A 412 2.15 29.78 1.29
CA THR A 412 2.40 31.20 1.58
C THR A 412 3.77 31.64 1.06
N ALA A 413 4.81 30.85 1.33
CA ALA A 413 6.17 31.16 0.90
C ALA A 413 6.33 31.10 -0.63
N SER A 414 5.66 30.17 -1.29
CA SER A 414 5.69 30.06 -2.74
C SER A 414 4.96 31.22 -3.42
N LEU A 415 3.79 31.61 -2.93
CA LEU A 415 3.07 32.79 -3.42
C LEU A 415 3.91 34.07 -3.24
N ALA A 416 4.52 34.27 -2.06
CA ALA A 416 5.36 35.44 -1.79
C ALA A 416 6.62 35.52 -2.69
N LYS A 417 7.10 34.38 -3.18
CA LYS A 417 8.30 34.27 -4.01
C LYS A 417 8.01 34.05 -5.50
N GLY A 418 6.74 33.95 -5.89
CA GLY A 418 6.35 33.58 -7.25
C GLY A 418 6.88 32.21 -7.69
N LEU A 419 6.99 31.24 -6.78
CA LEU A 419 7.43 29.89 -7.14
C LEU A 419 6.31 29.14 -7.87
N ALA A 420 6.65 28.51 -9.00
CA ALA A 420 5.71 27.70 -9.77
C ALA A 420 5.25 26.44 -9.02
N ASP A 421 6.14 25.80 -8.26
CA ASP A 421 5.81 24.61 -7.46
C ASP A 421 5.75 24.98 -5.97
N TRP A 422 4.55 24.87 -5.38
CA TRP A 422 4.30 25.16 -3.98
C TRP A 422 5.02 24.18 -3.03
N SER A 423 5.31 22.97 -3.50
CA SER A 423 5.93 21.91 -2.70
C SER A 423 7.46 22.07 -2.58
N ASN A 424 8.06 22.86 -3.48
CA ASN A 424 9.51 23.12 -3.53
C ASN A 424 9.94 24.26 -2.58
N THR A 425 9.53 24.16 -1.32
CA THR A 425 10.00 25.06 -0.26
C THR A 425 10.62 24.28 0.88
N LYS A 426 11.50 24.91 1.66
CA LYS A 426 12.08 24.31 2.87
C LYS A 426 11.06 23.96 3.97
N TYR A 427 9.83 24.43 3.87
CA TYR A 427 8.81 24.25 4.91
C TYR A 427 8.09 22.91 4.81
N LEU A 428 7.95 22.37 3.59
CA LEU A 428 7.33 21.06 3.40
C LEU A 428 8.27 19.94 3.87
N ARG A 429 7.73 18.92 4.52
CA ARG A 429 8.52 17.79 5.02
C ARG A 429 8.96 16.90 3.85
N THR A 430 10.10 16.25 4.02
CA THR A 430 10.65 15.32 3.00
C THR A 430 9.67 14.19 2.68
N GLU A 431 9.11 13.55 3.71
CA GLU A 431 8.12 12.47 3.55
C GLU A 431 6.91 12.94 2.75
N THR A 432 6.38 14.12 3.04
CA THR A 432 5.26 14.72 2.28
C THR A 432 5.63 15.02 0.84
N ARG A 433 6.88 15.39 0.52
CA ARG A 433 7.30 15.50 -0.89
C ARG A 433 7.31 14.14 -1.59
N GLY A 434 7.79 13.09 -0.92
CA GLY A 434 7.72 11.71 -1.42
C GLY A 434 6.29 11.24 -1.65
N TYR A 435 5.40 11.58 -0.73
CA TYR A 435 3.96 11.38 -0.85
C TYR A 435 3.38 12.03 -2.12
N LEU A 436 3.70 13.31 -2.35
CA LEU A 436 3.25 14.04 -3.55
C LEU A 436 3.85 13.51 -4.85
N VAL A 437 5.03 12.85 -4.83
CA VAL A 437 5.55 12.19 -6.03
C VAL A 437 4.62 11.06 -6.48
N LYS A 438 4.13 10.25 -5.53
CA LYS A 438 3.16 9.18 -5.83
C LYS A 438 1.89 9.76 -6.42
N LEU A 439 1.32 10.77 -5.74
CA LEU A 439 0.10 11.46 -6.20
C LEU A 439 0.25 12.02 -7.61
N ARG A 440 1.30 12.81 -7.86
CA ARG A 440 1.56 13.42 -9.17
C ARG A 440 1.69 12.39 -10.29
N TYR A 441 2.26 11.22 -10.00
CA TYR A 441 2.32 10.13 -10.96
C TYR A 441 0.91 9.59 -11.28
N LEU A 442 0.10 9.31 -10.25
CA LEU A 442 -1.26 8.78 -10.44
C LEU A 442 -2.13 9.77 -11.21
N VAL A 443 -2.13 11.06 -10.82
CA VAL A 443 -2.87 12.13 -11.50
C VAL A 443 -2.42 12.27 -12.96
N LYS A 444 -1.11 12.34 -13.22
CA LYS A 444 -0.57 12.50 -14.58
C LYS A 444 -0.98 11.36 -15.52
N ASN A 445 -1.12 10.14 -15.00
CA ASN A 445 -1.47 8.97 -15.79
C ASN A 445 -2.96 8.61 -15.72
N ASN A 446 -3.79 9.46 -15.09
CA ASN A 446 -5.21 9.22 -14.88
C ASN A 446 -5.50 7.85 -14.23
N LEU A 447 -4.67 7.50 -13.25
CA LEU A 447 -4.82 6.27 -12.47
C LEU A 447 -5.68 6.54 -11.23
N PRO A 448 -6.41 5.52 -10.77
CA PRO A 448 -7.09 5.58 -9.49
C PRO A 448 -6.11 5.79 -8.36
#